data_AF-A0A8J3MS84-F1
#
_entry.id   AF-A0A8J3MS84-F1
#
_cell.length_a   1.000
_cell.length_b   1.000
_cell.length_c   1.000
_cell.angle_alpha   90.00
_cell.angle_beta   90.00
_cell.angle_gamma   90.00
#
_symmetry.space_group_name_H-M   'P 1'
#
loop_
_entity.id
_entity.type
_entity.pdbx_description
1 polymer ?
#
loop_
_entity_poly.entity_id
_entity_poly.type
_entity_poly.pdbx_seq_one_letter_code
_entity_poly.pdbx_strand_id
1 'polypeptide(L)'
;MPNLSEIKYCPVCATLLIEKELFNARRLACENCGFIFFLNPKVVVVVVIQRNGRFLLGKRNIDPGKGKWGFTGGYVDQNESVEEAALREVKEETNLDIQLEGLIGVYSQHGSPHIIIAYQGRILDNNIQNLTPQVEEVSELGFFAPDTLPDLAFPSNRSILRDLLRRNPRS
;
A
#
# COMPACT_ATOMS: atom_id res chain seq x y z
N MET A 1 9.57 7.86 -0.37
CA MET A 1 10.44 7.84 -1.56
C MET A 1 11.50 8.93 -1.38
N PRO A 2 12.75 8.70 -1.81
CA PRO A 2 13.80 9.71 -1.68
C PRO A 2 13.47 10.97 -2.48
N ASN A 3 13.86 12.12 -1.96
CA ASN A 3 13.77 13.37 -2.70
C ASN A 3 14.87 13.36 -3.79
N LEU A 4 14.56 13.82 -5.01
CA LEU A 4 15.56 13.91 -6.09
C LEU A 4 16.81 14.67 -5.65
N SER A 5 16.66 15.71 -4.82
CA SER A 5 17.77 16.50 -4.30
C SER A 5 18.74 15.72 -3.41
N GLU A 6 18.31 14.56 -2.88
CA GLU A 6 19.14 13.68 -2.04
C GLU A 6 19.98 12.71 -2.88
N ILE A 7 19.61 12.48 -4.14
CA ILE A 7 20.26 11.52 -5.03
C ILE A 7 21.39 12.23 -5.80
N LYS A 8 22.61 12.11 -5.28
CA LYS A 8 23.77 12.84 -5.81
C LYS A 8 24.67 12.01 -6.73
N TYR A 9 24.84 10.72 -6.43
CA TYR A 9 25.83 9.87 -7.09
C TYR A 9 25.17 8.71 -7.83
N CYS A 10 25.79 8.31 -8.95
CA CYS A 10 25.34 7.20 -9.77
C CYS A 10 25.46 5.88 -8.98
N PRO A 11 24.38 5.09 -8.86
CA PRO A 11 24.41 3.82 -8.13
C PRO A 11 25.26 2.75 -8.84
N VAL A 12 25.66 2.97 -10.09
CA VAL A 12 26.44 2.01 -10.89
C VAL A 12 27.95 2.26 -10.77
N CYS A 13 28.40 3.51 -10.85
CA CYS A 13 29.83 3.85 -10.92
C CYS A 13 30.27 4.99 -9.99
N ALA A 14 29.40 5.45 -9.07
CA ALA A 14 29.66 6.51 -8.10
C ALA A 14 29.96 7.91 -8.67
N THR A 15 29.92 8.12 -9.99
CA THR A 15 30.04 9.45 -10.60
C THR A 15 28.88 10.35 -10.20
N LEU A 16 29.12 11.65 -10.00
CA LEU A 16 28.06 12.63 -9.72
C LEU A 16 27.02 12.62 -10.85
N LEU A 17 25.74 12.56 -10.49
CA LEU A 17 24.64 12.68 -11.43
C LEU A 17 24.39 14.15 -11.76
N ILE A 18 23.98 14.42 -13.00
CA ILE A 18 23.57 15.75 -13.44
C ILE A 18 22.16 15.72 -14.02
N GLU A 19 21.45 16.84 -13.92
CA GLU A 19 20.14 16.97 -14.55
C GLU A 19 20.27 17.19 -16.06
N LYS A 20 19.52 16.39 -16.84
CA LYS A 20 19.39 16.52 -18.29
C LYS A 20 17.93 16.45 -18.72
N GLU A 21 17.60 17.18 -19.79
CA GLU A 21 16.37 16.99 -20.56
C GLU A 21 16.50 15.70 -21.38
N LEU A 22 15.81 14.65 -20.96
CA LEU A 22 15.82 13.34 -21.62
C LEU A 22 14.37 12.84 -21.70
N PHE A 23 13.91 12.32 -22.85
CA PHE A 23 12.54 11.82 -23.00
C PHE A 23 11.45 12.81 -22.52
N ASN A 24 11.59 14.08 -22.91
CA ASN A 24 10.64 15.17 -22.58
C ASN A 24 10.43 15.41 -21.07
N ALA A 25 11.41 15.10 -20.21
CA ALA A 25 11.42 15.60 -18.83
C ALA A 25 12.83 15.68 -18.25
N ARG A 26 12.99 16.45 -17.18
CA ARG A 26 14.25 16.56 -16.44
C ARG A 26 14.52 15.30 -15.64
N ARG A 27 15.71 14.72 -15.81
CA ARG A 27 16.14 13.48 -15.15
C ARG A 27 17.59 13.59 -14.71
N LEU A 28 17.93 12.87 -13.65
CA LEU A 28 19.31 12.67 -13.24
C LEU A 28 19.96 11.62 -14.15
N ALA A 29 21.11 11.95 -14.72
CA ALA A 29 21.87 11.08 -15.63
C ALA A 29 23.36 11.09 -15.29
N CYS A 30 24.02 9.97 -15.53
CA CYS A 30 25.46 9.79 -15.35
C CYS A 30 26.19 9.98 -16.68
N GLU A 31 27.12 10.94 -16.75
CA GLU A 31 27.91 11.17 -17.97
C GLU A 31 29.02 10.14 -18.19
N ASN A 32 29.40 9.38 -17.15
CA ASN A 32 30.47 8.39 -17.26
C ASN A 32 29.98 7.05 -17.83
N CYS A 33 28.90 6.49 -17.29
CA CYS A 33 28.40 5.17 -17.69
C CYS A 33 27.07 5.20 -18.45
N GLY A 34 26.47 6.38 -18.65
CA GLY A 34 25.20 6.54 -19.37
C GLY A 34 23.95 6.15 -18.57
N PHE A 35 24.08 5.80 -17.29
CA PHE A 35 22.93 5.48 -16.43
C PHE A 35 21.95 6.66 -16.33
N ILE A 36 20.65 6.38 -16.43
CA ILE A 36 19.56 7.36 -16.27
C ILE A 36 18.71 6.93 -15.09
N PHE A 37 18.52 7.84 -14.13
CA PHE A 37 17.70 7.57 -12.95
C PHE A 37 16.24 7.91 -13.25
N PHE A 38 15.38 6.89 -13.20
CA PHE A 38 13.93 7.04 -13.34
C PHE A 38 13.27 7.00 -11.97
N LEU A 39 12.57 8.09 -11.62
CA LEU A 39 11.61 8.04 -10.53
C LEU A 39 10.36 7.31 -11.01
N ASN A 40 10.18 6.09 -10.51
CA ASN A 40 9.01 5.28 -10.79
C ASN A 40 8.07 5.30 -9.59
N PRO A 41 6.75 5.29 -9.80
CA PRO A 41 5.80 5.09 -8.72
C PRO A 41 6.06 3.74 -8.02
N LYS A 42 5.83 3.69 -6.70
CA LYS A 42 5.84 2.43 -5.95
C LYS A 42 4.45 1.82 -5.99
N VAL A 43 4.40 0.52 -6.24
CA VAL A 43 3.16 -0.25 -6.16
C VAL A 43 2.91 -0.59 -4.69
N VAL A 44 1.69 -0.35 -4.24
CA VAL A 44 1.18 -0.66 -2.91
C VAL A 44 0.00 -1.58 -3.09
N VAL A 45 -0.03 -2.69 -2.36
CA VAL A 45 -1.22 -3.54 -2.30
C VAL A 45 -2.03 -3.16 -1.07
N VAL A 46 -3.35 -3.18 -1.18
CA VAL A 46 -4.28 -2.97 -0.06
C VAL A 46 -5.31 -4.08 -0.05
N VAL A 47 -5.58 -4.67 1.11
CA VAL A 47 -6.56 -5.74 1.25
C VAL A 47 -7.69 -5.31 2.19
N VAL A 48 -8.91 -5.34 1.65
CA VAL A 48 -10.12 -5.07 2.43
C VAL A 48 -10.71 -6.39 2.89
N ILE A 49 -10.67 -6.62 4.20
CA ILE A 49 -11.23 -7.82 4.84
C ILE A 49 -12.52 -7.44 5.54
N GLN A 50 -13.62 -8.13 5.19
CA GLN A 50 -14.93 -7.93 5.82
C GLN A 50 -15.35 -9.17 6.62
N ARG A 51 -15.91 -8.96 7.80
CA ARG A 51 -16.54 -10.00 8.63
C ARG A 51 -17.81 -9.44 9.27
N ASN A 52 -18.94 -10.14 9.09
CA ASN A 52 -20.23 -9.77 9.69
C ASN A 52 -20.59 -8.29 9.43
N GLY A 53 -20.42 -7.82 8.18
CA GLY A 53 -20.69 -6.43 7.80
C GLY A 53 -19.63 -5.41 8.22
N ARG A 54 -18.60 -5.81 8.99
CA ARG A 54 -17.55 -4.91 9.52
C ARG A 54 -16.22 -5.11 8.82
N PHE A 55 -15.44 -4.03 8.70
CA PHE A 55 -14.13 -4.02 8.06
C PHE A 55 -13.02 -4.13 9.09
N LEU A 56 -12.03 -5.00 8.83
CA LEU A 56 -10.79 -5.04 9.59
C LEU A 56 -9.93 -3.84 9.22
N LEU A 57 -9.50 -3.09 10.25
CA LEU A 57 -8.56 -1.98 10.12
C LEU A 57 -7.43 -2.14 11.14
N GLY A 58 -6.25 -1.65 10.78
CA GLY A 58 -5.09 -1.50 11.66
C GLY A 58 -4.81 -0.03 11.97
N LYS A 59 -4.54 0.27 13.24
CA LYS A 59 -4.07 1.60 13.66
C LYS A 59 -2.56 1.69 13.46
N ARG A 60 -2.12 2.62 12.62
CA ARG A 60 -0.72 2.74 12.23
C ARG A 60 0.15 3.24 13.39
N ASN A 61 1.29 2.61 13.62
CA ASN A 61 2.32 3.04 14.57
C ASN A 61 3.49 3.80 13.89
N ILE A 62 3.47 3.84 12.55
CA ILE A 62 4.49 4.46 11.70
C ILE A 62 3.91 5.59 10.83
N ASP A 63 4.79 6.51 10.45
CA ASP A 63 4.47 7.54 9.45
C ASP A 63 4.54 7.00 8.01
N PRO A 64 3.80 7.60 7.07
CA PRO A 64 2.81 8.65 7.28
C PRO A 64 1.53 8.14 7.97
N GLY A 65 0.82 9.01 8.67
CA GLY A 65 -0.51 8.71 9.21
C GLY A 65 -0.50 7.92 10.52
N LYS A 66 0.57 8.04 11.32
CA LYS A 66 0.66 7.47 12.66
C LYS A 66 -0.56 7.86 13.51
N GLY A 67 -1.12 6.89 14.24
CA GLY A 67 -2.31 7.05 15.08
C GLY A 67 -3.65 6.98 14.33
N LYS A 68 -3.64 7.01 13.00
CA LYS A 68 -4.84 6.83 12.16
C LYS A 68 -5.01 5.37 11.74
N TRP A 69 -6.19 5.03 11.26
CA TRP A 69 -6.55 3.67 10.88
C TRP A 69 -6.47 3.46 9.37
N GLY A 70 -6.07 2.27 8.96
CA GLY A 70 -5.99 1.90 7.54
C GLY A 70 -6.41 0.46 7.32
N PHE A 71 -6.71 0.15 6.06
CA PHE A 71 -6.70 -1.23 5.62
C PHE A 71 -5.28 -1.77 5.67
N THR A 72 -5.17 -3.09 5.80
CA THR A 72 -3.89 -3.78 5.71
C THR A 72 -3.31 -3.66 4.32
N GLY A 73 -1.99 -3.45 4.25
CA GLY A 73 -1.30 -3.39 2.98
C GLY A 73 0.04 -2.69 3.06
N GLY A 74 0.92 -3.06 2.14
CA GLY A 74 2.26 -2.53 2.05
C GLY A 74 2.80 -2.56 0.62
N TYR A 75 4.11 -2.45 0.50
CA TYR A 75 4.77 -2.38 -0.81
C TYR A 75 4.83 -3.75 -1.46
N VAL A 76 4.70 -3.76 -2.79
CA VAL A 76 4.97 -4.96 -3.59
C VAL A 76 6.48 -5.01 -3.88
N ASP A 77 7.12 -6.10 -3.47
CA ASP A 77 8.54 -6.34 -3.69
C ASP A 77 8.83 -6.88 -5.11
N GLN A 78 10.09 -6.78 -5.55
CA GLN A 78 10.47 -7.06 -6.95
C GLN A 78 10.25 -8.50 -7.41
N ASN A 79 10.19 -9.47 -6.50
CA ASN A 79 10.15 -10.89 -6.81
C ASN A 79 8.85 -11.57 -6.34
N GLU A 80 7.79 -10.78 -6.15
CA GLU A 80 6.46 -11.28 -5.82
C GLU A 80 5.40 -10.67 -6.75
N SER A 81 4.32 -11.41 -6.94
CA SER A 81 3.08 -10.90 -7.52
C SER A 81 2.36 -9.97 -6.54
N VAL A 82 1.42 -9.17 -7.05
CA VAL A 82 0.61 -8.29 -6.22
C VAL A 82 -0.26 -9.13 -5.26
N GLU A 83 -0.73 -10.29 -5.70
CA GLU A 83 -1.48 -11.24 -4.89
C GLU A 83 -0.63 -11.85 -3.78
N GLU A 84 0.62 -12.23 -4.06
CA GLU A 84 1.55 -12.73 -3.03
C GLU A 84 1.84 -11.65 -1.98
N ALA A 85 2.08 -10.41 -2.43
CA ALA A 85 2.23 -9.26 -1.53
C ALA A 85 0.99 -9.07 -0.65
N ALA A 86 -0.22 -9.13 -1.23
CA ALA A 86 -1.47 -9.00 -0.47
C ALA A 86 -1.58 -10.05 0.66
N LEU A 87 -1.24 -11.30 0.36
CA LEU A 87 -1.29 -12.39 1.35
C LEU A 87 -0.21 -12.21 2.41
N ARG A 88 1.01 -11.84 2.01
CA ARG A 88 2.15 -11.58 2.92
C ARG A 88 1.83 -10.44 3.88
N GLU A 89 1.41 -9.28 3.38
CA GLU A 89 1.10 -8.09 4.19
C GLU A 89 -0.02 -8.37 5.20
N VAL A 90 -1.07 -9.09 4.78
CA VAL A 90 -2.14 -9.52 5.70
C VAL A 90 -1.60 -10.44 6.78
N LYS A 91 -0.74 -11.39 6.42
CA LYS A 91 -0.15 -12.31 7.39
C LYS A 91 0.78 -11.58 8.36
N GLU A 92 1.61 -10.67 7.87
CA GLU A 92 2.57 -9.90 8.68
C GLU A 92 1.83 -8.98 9.66
N GLU A 93 0.91 -8.14 9.19
CA GLU A 93 0.27 -7.13 10.04
C GLU A 93 -0.78 -7.71 11.00
N THR A 94 -1.41 -8.83 10.65
CA THR A 94 -2.61 -9.33 11.37
C THR A 94 -2.52 -10.79 11.83
N ASN A 95 -1.52 -11.53 11.34
CA ASN A 95 -1.35 -12.97 11.53
C ASN A 95 -2.53 -13.85 11.05
N LEU A 96 -3.44 -13.27 10.24
CA LEU A 96 -4.53 -13.98 9.60
C LEU A 96 -4.09 -14.64 8.29
N ASP A 97 -4.68 -15.79 8.01
CA ASP A 97 -4.67 -16.40 6.68
C ASP A 97 -5.97 -16.04 5.95
N ILE A 98 -5.85 -15.61 4.69
CA ILE A 98 -6.99 -15.15 3.89
C ILE A 98 -7.00 -15.79 2.51
N GLN A 99 -8.15 -15.71 1.85
CA GLN A 99 -8.31 -15.93 0.41
C GLN A 99 -8.69 -14.61 -0.24
N LEU A 100 -8.02 -14.26 -1.34
CA LEU A 100 -8.41 -13.11 -2.17
C LEU A 100 -9.66 -13.48 -2.99
N GLU A 101 -10.67 -12.62 -2.92
CA GLU A 101 -11.96 -12.81 -3.62
C GLU A 101 -12.01 -12.07 -4.95
N GLY A 102 -11.21 -11.01 -5.10
CA GLY A 102 -11.07 -10.31 -6.38
C GLY A 102 -10.55 -8.88 -6.25
N LEU A 103 -10.22 -8.29 -7.41
CA LEU A 103 -9.75 -6.92 -7.52
C LEU A 103 -10.91 -5.93 -7.32
N ILE A 104 -10.77 -5.04 -6.32
CA ILE A 104 -11.67 -3.90 -6.15
C ILE A 104 -11.30 -2.82 -7.17
N GLY A 105 -10.03 -2.45 -7.29
CA GLY A 105 -9.61 -1.46 -8.28
C GLY A 105 -8.17 -1.01 -8.15
N VAL A 106 -7.78 -0.10 -9.04
CA VAL A 106 -6.47 0.54 -9.06
C VAL A 106 -6.65 2.05 -8.85
N TYR A 107 -5.88 2.62 -7.93
CA TYR A 107 -6.01 4.00 -7.49
C TYR A 107 -4.66 4.71 -7.55
N SER A 108 -4.67 5.93 -8.08
CA SER A 108 -3.50 6.82 -8.11
C SER A 108 -3.97 8.26 -7.97
N GLN A 109 -3.15 9.12 -7.38
CA GLN A 109 -3.44 10.55 -7.23
C GLN A 109 -2.29 11.37 -7.78
N HIS A 110 -2.62 12.49 -8.44
CA HIS A 110 -1.60 13.44 -8.89
C HIS A 110 -0.74 13.92 -7.70
N GLY A 111 0.58 13.91 -7.87
CA GLY A 111 1.54 14.26 -6.82
C GLY A 111 1.81 13.15 -5.79
N SER A 112 1.04 12.05 -5.81
CA SER A 112 1.36 10.87 -5.00
C SER A 112 2.33 9.96 -5.76
N PRO A 113 3.39 9.46 -5.11
CA PRO A 113 4.32 8.52 -5.73
C PRO A 113 3.81 7.07 -5.70
N HIS A 114 2.55 6.82 -5.33
CA HIS A 114 2.02 5.48 -5.12
C HIS A 114 0.93 5.11 -6.13
N ILE A 115 1.01 3.88 -6.65
CA ILE A 115 -0.09 3.20 -7.33
C ILE A 115 -0.63 2.15 -6.35
N ILE A 116 -1.89 2.25 -6.00
CA ILE A 116 -2.54 1.36 -5.03
C ILE A 116 -3.41 0.36 -5.79
N ILE A 117 -3.19 -0.93 -5.56
CA ILE A 117 -4.01 -2.02 -6.09
C ILE A 117 -4.76 -2.63 -4.91
N ALA A 118 -6.09 -2.51 -4.92
CA ALA A 118 -6.91 -2.96 -3.80
C ALA A 118 -7.65 -4.25 -4.11
N TYR A 119 -7.52 -5.26 -3.26
CA TYR A 119 -8.24 -6.53 -3.31
C TYR A 119 -9.26 -6.64 -2.18
N GLN A 120 -10.33 -7.38 -2.43
CA GLN A 120 -11.21 -7.90 -1.40
C GLN A 120 -10.67 -9.25 -0.93
N GLY A 121 -10.64 -9.47 0.39
CA GLY A 121 -10.19 -10.72 0.99
C GLY A 121 -11.17 -11.24 2.03
N ARG A 122 -11.17 -12.57 2.23
CA ARG A 122 -11.96 -13.27 3.25
C ARG A 122 -11.06 -14.12 4.12
N ILE A 123 -11.31 -14.07 5.43
CA ILE A 123 -10.58 -14.86 6.44
C ILE A 123 -10.83 -16.36 6.22
N LEU A 124 -9.76 -17.15 6.19
CA LEU A 124 -9.85 -18.61 6.16
C LEU A 124 -10.29 -19.14 7.53
N ASP A 125 -11.12 -20.18 7.52
CA ASP A 125 -11.63 -20.90 8.70
C ASP A 125 -12.36 -20.05 9.76
N ASN A 126 -12.63 -18.78 9.48
CA ASN A 126 -13.27 -17.80 10.39
C ASN A 126 -12.59 -17.67 11.78
N ASN A 127 -11.36 -18.18 11.93
CA ASN A 127 -10.66 -18.21 13.19
C ASN A 127 -9.86 -16.90 13.39
N ILE A 128 -10.34 -16.05 14.30
CA ILE A 128 -9.65 -14.81 14.71
C ILE A 128 -8.83 -14.97 15.98
N GLN A 129 -8.68 -16.19 16.51
CA GLN A 129 -7.85 -16.40 17.70
C GLN A 129 -6.39 -16.03 17.45
N ASN A 130 -5.96 -16.05 16.18
CA ASN A 130 -4.62 -15.68 15.74
C ASN A 130 -4.49 -14.19 15.41
N LEU A 131 -5.54 -13.38 15.56
CA LEU A 131 -5.51 -11.95 15.23
C LEU A 131 -4.57 -11.21 16.17
N THR A 132 -3.37 -10.90 15.69
CA THR A 132 -2.32 -10.27 16.47
C THR A 132 -1.68 -9.18 15.63
N PRO A 133 -1.60 -7.93 16.14
CA PRO A 133 -0.92 -6.86 15.43
C PRO A 133 0.59 -7.08 15.40
N GLN A 134 1.23 -6.74 14.27
CA GLN A 134 2.67 -6.49 14.23
C GLN A 134 2.94 -5.10 14.81
N VAL A 135 3.37 -5.06 16.08
CA VAL A 135 3.45 -3.85 16.89
C VAL A 135 4.40 -2.77 16.35
N GLU A 136 5.36 -3.14 15.52
CA GLU A 136 6.26 -2.21 14.84
C GLU A 136 5.51 -1.29 13.86
N GLU A 137 4.47 -1.80 13.18
CA GLU A 137 3.77 -1.10 12.11
C GLU A 137 2.32 -0.76 12.46
N VAL A 138 1.66 -1.65 13.20
CA VAL A 138 0.25 -1.56 13.59
C VAL A 138 0.14 -1.73 15.10
N SER A 139 -0.37 -0.73 15.81
CA SER A 139 -0.51 -0.80 17.27
C SER A 139 -1.78 -1.52 17.73
N GLU A 140 -2.83 -1.48 16.93
CA GLU A 140 -4.16 -2.00 17.28
C GLU A 140 -4.87 -2.52 16.02
N LEU A 141 -5.65 -3.60 16.18
CA LEU A 141 -6.54 -4.14 15.13
C LEU A 141 -7.99 -4.06 15.59
N GLY A 142 -8.90 -3.74 14.68
CA GLY A 142 -10.31 -3.58 15.03
C GLY A 142 -11.25 -3.79 13.84
N PHE A 143 -12.45 -4.30 14.13
CA PHE A 143 -13.54 -4.44 13.17
C PHE A 143 -14.53 -3.28 13.32
N PHE A 144 -14.69 -2.48 12.26
CA PHE A 144 -15.54 -1.29 12.28
C PHE A 144 -16.69 -1.40 11.29
N ALA A 145 -17.88 -0.94 11.71
CA ALA A 145 -19.02 -0.87 10.81
C ALA A 145 -18.83 0.26 9.78
N PRO A 146 -19.46 0.17 8.58
CA PRO A 146 -19.28 1.16 7.51
C PRO A 146 -19.66 2.59 7.93
N ASP A 147 -20.60 2.72 8.86
CA ASP A 147 -21.14 3.97 9.40
C ASP A 147 -20.37 4.50 10.63
N THR A 148 -19.53 3.68 11.26
CA THR A 148 -18.73 4.04 12.44
C THR A 148 -17.22 3.93 12.18
N LEU A 149 -16.78 4.22 10.96
CA LEU A 149 -15.37 4.15 10.61
C LEU A 149 -14.55 5.21 11.38
N PRO A 150 -13.38 4.84 11.91
CA PRO A 150 -12.47 5.78 12.55
C PRO A 150 -11.79 6.71 11.53
N ASP A 151 -10.95 7.62 12.01
CA ASP A 151 -10.14 8.48 11.14
C ASP A 151 -9.17 7.66 10.29
N LEU A 152 -9.44 7.66 8.97
CA LEU A 152 -8.64 6.91 8.00
C LEU A 152 -7.35 7.64 7.63
N ALA A 153 -6.25 6.90 7.56
CA ALA A 153 -4.91 7.41 7.29
C ALA A 153 -4.77 7.99 5.88
N PHE A 154 -5.41 7.38 4.89
CA PHE A 154 -5.21 7.69 3.48
C PHE A 154 -6.52 8.03 2.76
N PRO A 155 -6.54 9.02 1.85
CA PRO A 155 -7.70 9.33 1.02
C PRO A 155 -8.17 8.15 0.17
N SER A 156 -7.24 7.32 -0.31
CA SER A 156 -7.52 6.12 -1.09
C SER A 156 -8.44 5.14 -0.37
N ASN A 157 -8.35 5.02 0.96
CA ASN A 157 -9.21 4.13 1.74
C ASN A 157 -10.69 4.47 1.56
N ARG A 158 -11.03 5.77 1.46
CA ARG A 158 -12.41 6.21 1.22
C ARG A 158 -12.88 5.89 -0.20
N SER A 159 -11.99 5.98 -1.19
CA SER A 159 -12.31 5.61 -2.58
C SER A 159 -12.53 4.10 -2.71
N ILE A 160 -11.65 3.30 -2.11
CA ILE A 160 -11.74 1.83 -2.08
C ILE A 160 -13.08 1.39 -1.46
N LEU A 161 -13.45 1.93 -0.29
CA LEU A 161 -14.71 1.62 0.36
C LEU A 161 -15.92 1.96 -0.51
N ARG A 162 -15.91 3.13 -1.13
CA ARG A 162 -17.01 3.58 -1.99
C ARG A 162 -17.22 2.62 -3.16
N ASP A 163 -16.14 2.20 -3.81
CA ASP A 163 -16.23 1.32 -4.98
C ASP A 163 -16.60 -0.12 -4.57
N LEU A 164 -16.12 -0.60 -3.42
CA LEU A 164 -16.55 -1.89 -2.86
C LEU A 164 -18.05 -1.90 -2.54
N LEU A 165 -18.56 -0.89 -1.82
CA LEU A 165 -19.97 -0.80 -1.42
C LEU A 165 -20.92 -0.64 -2.62
N ARG A 166 -20.47 0.00 -3.71
CA ARG A 166 -21.24 0.09 -4.96
C ARG A 166 -21.41 -1.26 -5.65
N ARG A 167 -20.41 -2.14 -5.55
CA ARG A 167 -20.46 -3.48 -6.15
C ARG A 167 -21.33 -4.45 -5.35
N ASN A 168 -21.40 -4.27 -4.03
CA ASN A 168 -22.16 -5.13 -3.12
C ASN A 168 -23.23 -4.32 -2.35
N PRO A 169 -24.33 -3.87 -2.99
CA PRO A 169 -25.35 -3.04 -2.33
C PRO A 169 -26.18 -3.77 -1.24
N ARG A 170 -25.82 -5.00 -0.86
CA ARG A 170 -26.59 -5.87 0.06
C ARG A 170 -25.71 -6.62 1.08
N SER A 171 -24.73 -5.94 1.69
CA SER A 171 -24.01 -6.45 2.87
C SER A 171 -24.44 -5.72 4.14
#